data_AF-A0A355GM57-F1
#
_entry.id   AF-A0A355GM57-F1
#
_cell.length_a   1.000
_cell.length_b   1.000
_cell.length_c   1.000
_cell.angle_alpha   90.00
_cell.angle_beta   90.00
_cell.angle_gamma   90.00
#
_symmetry.space_group_name_H-M   'P 1'
#
loop_
_entity.id
_entity.type
_entity.pdbx_description
1 polymer ?
#
loop_
_entity_poly.entity_id
_entity_poly.type
_entity_poly.pdbx_seq_one_letter_code
_entity_poly.pdbx_strand_id
1 'polypeptide(L)' 'MPLNDPAAIVAEIRQRFQEKGNEMYAGEAISQTEHALQAAFAAEQAGESAELIVAALLHDIGHLLHKHAEDCASQGI' A
#
# COMPACT_ATOMS: atom_id res chain seq x y z
N MET A 1 18.25 -8.58 -8.46
CA MET A 1 17.50 -8.95 -9.69
C MET A 1 16.86 -7.68 -10.22
N PRO A 2 16.93 -7.31 -11.51
CA PRO A 2 16.24 -6.12 -11.95
C PRO A 2 14.73 -6.43 -11.94
N LEU A 3 13.95 -5.60 -11.24
CA LEU A 3 12.49 -5.61 -11.27
C LEU A 3 12.04 -5.03 -12.62
N ASN A 4 12.24 -5.76 -13.72
CA ASN A 4 11.79 -5.38 -15.07
C ASN A 4 10.69 -6.30 -15.61
N ASP A 5 10.27 -7.30 -14.84
CA ASP A 5 9.11 -8.14 -15.15
C ASP A 5 7.89 -7.64 -14.34
N PRO A 6 6.84 -7.11 -15.00
CA PRO A 6 5.62 -6.68 -14.33
C PRO A 6 4.98 -7.76 -13.45
N ALA A 7 5.05 -9.04 -13.84
CA ALA A 7 4.48 -10.13 -13.06
C ALA A 7 5.25 -10.32 -11.74
N ALA A 8 6.58 -10.24 -11.79
CA ALA A 8 7.42 -10.29 -10.60
C ALA A 8 7.16 -9.09 -9.65
N ILE A 9 6.93 -7.89 -10.19
CA ILE A 9 6.59 -6.71 -9.38
C ILE A 9 5.25 -6.91 -8.67
N VAL A 10 4.22 -7.39 -9.37
CA VAL A 10 2.91 -7.67 -8.75
C VAL A 10 3.02 -8.75 -7.67
N ALA A 11 3.82 -9.80 -7.92
CA ALA A 11 4.06 -10.84 -6.92
C ALA A 11 4.73 -10.27 -5.65
N GLU A 12 5.73 -9.41 -5.81
CA GLU A 12 6.41 -8.73 -4.70
C GLU A 12 5.43 -7.86 -3.90
N ILE A 13 4.60 -7.04 -4.56
CA ILE A 13 3.57 -6.23 -3.89
C ILE A 13 2.65 -7.11 -3.05
N ARG A 14 2.16 -8.22 -3.62
CA ARG A 14 1.29 -9.16 -2.89
C ARG A 14 1.99 -9.77 -1.68
N GLN A 15 3.26 -10.13 -1.81
CA GLN A 15 4.06 -10.65 -0.69
C GLN A 15 4.16 -9.63 0.44
N ARG A 16 4.35 -8.34 0.13
CA ARG A 16 4.40 -7.28 1.14
C ARG A 16 3.10 -7.13 1.92
N PHE A 17 1.95 -7.18 1.25
CA PHE A 17 0.65 -7.21 1.92
C PHE A 17 0.47 -8.46 2.79
N GLN A 18 0.96 -9.63 2.36
CA GLN A 18 0.86 -10.86 3.16
C GLN A 18 1.72 -10.81 4.44
N GLU A 19 2.93 -10.25 4.34
CA GLU A 19 3.88 -10.22 5.46
C GLU A 19 3.61 -9.10 6.46
N LYS A 20 3.14 -7.94 5.96
CA LYS A 20 3.04 -6.68 6.73
C LYS A 20 1.65 -6.08 6.76
N GLY A 21 0.75 -6.56 5.92
CA GLY A 21 -0.57 -5.99 5.78
C GLY A 21 -1.50 -6.15 6.98
N ASN A 22 -1.18 -7.03 7.93
CA ASN A 22 -1.92 -7.21 9.19
C ASN A 22 -1.40 -6.31 10.32
N GLU A 23 -0.32 -5.54 10.10
CA GLU A 23 0.15 -4.56 11.08
C GLU A 23 -0.86 -3.40 11.18
N MET A 24 -0.97 -2.80 12.37
CA MET A 24 -1.90 -1.70 12.64
C MET A 24 -1.52 -0.48 11.80
N TYR A 25 -2.52 0.17 11.19
CA TYR A 25 -2.32 1.38 10.41
C TYR A 25 -2.34 2.60 11.33
N ALA A 26 -1.21 3.30 11.47
CA ALA A 26 -1.10 4.61 12.10
C ALA A 26 -1.81 4.82 13.47
N GLY A 27 -1.90 3.76 14.30
CA GLY A 27 -2.65 3.81 15.57
C GLY A 27 -4.17 3.73 15.45
N GLU A 28 -4.70 3.61 14.24
CA GLU A 28 -6.10 3.36 13.95
C GLU A 28 -6.47 1.89 14.16
N ALA A 29 -7.74 1.62 14.46
CA ALA A 29 -8.25 0.27 14.70
C ALA A 29 -8.48 -0.55 13.41
N ILE A 30 -7.61 -0.37 12.42
CA ILE A 30 -7.59 -1.10 11.14
C ILE A 30 -6.15 -1.47 10.78
N SER A 31 -6.02 -2.51 9.96
CA SER A 31 -4.75 -2.95 9.40
C SER A 31 -4.35 -2.15 8.16
N GLN A 32 -3.06 -2.18 7.82
CA GLN A 32 -2.52 -1.59 6.58
C GLN A 32 -3.27 -2.09 5.33
N THR A 33 -3.64 -3.38 5.28
CA THR A 33 -4.43 -3.95 4.18
C THR A 33 -5.84 -3.38 4.13
N GLU A 34 -6.50 -3.27 5.29
CA GLU A 34 -7.86 -2.74 5.35
C GLU A 34 -7.92 -1.29 4.87
N HIS A 35 -6.99 -0.45 5.34
CA HIS A 35 -6.86 0.94 4.87
C HIS A 35 -6.68 1.01 3.35
N ALA A 36 -5.70 0.27 2.81
CA ALA A 36 -5.41 0.23 1.38
C ALA A 36 -6.62 -0.23 0.54
N LEU A 37 -7.34 -1.27 0.99
CA LEU A 37 -8.53 -1.77 0.32
C LEU A 37 -9.70 -0.79 0.39
N GLN A 38 -9.90 -0.12 1.54
CA GLN A 38 -10.95 0.89 1.69
C GLN A 38 -10.71 2.09 0.77
N ALA A 39 -9.46 2.56 0.65
CA ALA A 39 -9.08 3.63 -0.27
C ALA A 39 -9.34 3.24 -1.74
N ALA A 40 -8.89 2.05 -2.15
CA ALA A 40 -9.12 1.53 -3.49
C ALA A 40 -10.61 1.34 -3.80
N PHE A 41 -11.36 0.80 -2.84
CA PHE A 41 -12.81 0.58 -2.96
C PHE A 41 -13.58 1.91 -3.09
N ALA A 42 -13.17 2.95 -2.36
CA ALA A 42 -13.78 4.27 -2.50
C ALA A 42 -13.56 4.87 -3.90
N ALA A 43 -12.35 4.72 -4.46
CA ALA A 43 -12.07 5.15 -5.84
C ALA A 43 -12.88 4.34 -6.88
N GLU A 44 -12.99 3.02 -6.68
CA GLU A 44 -13.80 2.16 -7.55
C GLU A 44 -15.27 2.56 -7.52
N GLN A 45 -15.82 2.82 -6.34
CA GLN A 45 -17.22 3.25 -6.15
C GLN A 45 -17.51 4.65 -6.73
N ALA A 46 -16.48 5.51 -6.82
CA ALA A 46 -16.58 6.80 -7.49
C ALA A 46 -16.52 6.70 -9.02
N GLY A 47 -16.28 5.50 -9.58
CA GLY A 47 -16.17 5.29 -11.03
C GLY A 47 -14.83 5.80 -11.60
N GLU A 48 -13.80 5.85 -10.78
CA GLU A 48 -12.49 6.37 -11.17
C GLU A 48 -11.72 5.43 -12.11
N SER A 49 -10.68 5.97 -12.74
CA SER A 49 -9.79 5.18 -13.61
C SER A 49 -9.08 4.04 -12.88
N ALA A 50 -8.73 2.98 -13.60
CA ALA A 50 -7.96 1.86 -13.05
C ALA A 50 -6.62 2.32 -12.45
N GLU A 51 -5.98 3.31 -13.08
CA GLU A 51 -4.76 3.93 -12.61
C GLU A 51 -4.96 4.59 -11.23
N LEU A 52 -6.07 5.30 -11.02
CA LEU A 52 -6.36 5.94 -9.74
C LEU A 52 -6.76 4.91 -8.66
N ILE A 53 -7.49 3.87 -9.03
CA ILE A 53 -7.81 2.75 -8.10
C ILE A 53 -6.53 2.07 -7.61
N VAL A 54 -5.59 1.78 -8.54
CA VAL A 54 -4.29 1.20 -8.18
C VAL A 54 -3.44 2.18 -7.39
N ALA A 55 -3.45 3.47 -7.73
CA ALA A 55 -2.74 4.49 -6.96
C ALA A 55 -3.27 4.57 -5.52
N ALA A 56 -4.60 4.56 -5.33
CA ALA A 56 -5.22 4.55 -4.01
C ALA A 56 -4.87 3.29 -3.21
N LEU A 57 -4.82 2.12 -3.86
CA LEU A 57 -4.40 0.87 -3.23
C LEU A 57 -2.95 0.92 -2.74
N LEU A 58 -2.06 1.59 -3.48
CA LEU A 58 -0.61 1.53 -3.26
C LEU A 58 -0.01 2.81 -2.64
N HIS A 59 -0.83 3.82 -2.33
CA HIS A 59 -0.32 5.14 -1.91
C HIS A 59 0.58 5.07 -0.67
N ASP A 60 0.27 4.15 0.25
CA ASP A 60 0.99 3.93 1.51
C ASP A 60 1.89 2.68 1.51
N ILE A 61 2.24 2.14 0.33
CA ILE A 61 3.08 0.93 0.21
C ILE A 61 4.43 1.07 0.91
N GLY A 62 4.92 2.30 1.12
CA GLY A 62 6.14 2.59 1.88
C GLY A 62 6.13 2.00 3.29
N HIS A 63 4.98 1.94 3.97
CA HIS A 63 4.83 1.33 5.29
C HIS A 63 5.04 -0.19 5.26
N LEU A 64 4.79 -0.86 4.13
CA LEU A 64 5.01 -2.30 3.96
C LEU A 64 6.46 -2.64 3.59
N LEU A 65 7.23 -1.66 3.11
CA LEU A 65 8.62 -1.84 2.66
C LEU A 65 9.64 -1.57 3.77
N HIS A 66 9.36 -0.65 4.70
CA HIS A 66 10.32 -0.24 5.71
C HIS A 66 9.62 -0.02 7.06
N LYS A 67 10.33 -0.31 8.16
CA LYS A 67 9.88 -0.01 9.53
C LYS A 67 10.19 1.44 9.95
N HIS A 68 10.20 2.38 9.01
CA HIS A 68 10.40 3.77 9.41
C HIS A 68 9.15 4.25 10.13
N ALA A 69 9.34 5.00 11.21
CA ALA A 69 8.25 5.57 11.98
C ALA A 69 7.39 6.47 11.06
N GLU A 70 6.13 6.69 11.43
CA GLU A 70 5.16 7.51 10.68
C GLU A 70 5.66 8.92 10.32
N ASP A 71 6.74 9.37 10.96
CA ASP A 71 7.38 10.65 10.72
C ASP A 71 8.41 10.65 9.59
N CYS A 72 8.68 9.53 8.90
CA CYS A 72 9.73 9.47 7.88
C CYS A 72 9.53 10.49 6.75
N ALA A 73 8.28 10.67 6.30
CA ALA A 73 7.92 11.72 5.34
C ALA A 73 8.19 13.14 5.90
N SER A 74 8.00 13.36 7.20
CA SER A 74 8.32 14.63 7.87
C SER A 74 9.80 14.79 8.26
N GLN A 75 10.56 13.69 8.31
CA GLN A 75 12.00 13.64 8.54
C GLN A 75 12.79 13.75 7.23
N GLY A 76 12.11 13.69 6.08
CA GLY A 76 12.73 13.73 4.75
C GLY A 76 13.54 12.48 4.40
N ILE A 77 13.17 11.33 4.97
CA ILE A 77 13.82 10.03 4.79
C ILE A 77 12.83 9.05 4.16
#